data_AF-A0AAV9W4V0-F1
#
_entry.id   AF-A0AAV9W4V0-F1
#
_cell.length_a   1.000
_cell.length_b   1.000
_cell.length_c   1.000
_cell.angle_alpha   90.00
_cell.angle_beta   90.00
_cell.angle_gamma   90.00
#
_symmetry.space_group_name_H-M   'P 1'
#
loop_
_entity.id
_entity.type
_entity.pdbx_description
1 polymer ?
#
loop_
_entity_poly.entity_id
_entity_poly.type
_entity_poly.pdbx_seq_one_letter_code
_entity_poly.pdbx_strand_id
1 'polypeptide(L)'
;MKTPTCNIRSLFSRPAKPTPTATTTTTTTINTATTDAIVAQQPPRKSRSLRSLIKLFSSNRPKPHRHRITINMYTDLPRIFITADTDHFDPSELAAWRAEGYEVEYIPRADIHAFETIGDAIDNSEKYCIIAYGSAATIALEYALYPVGNLACLIAFYPTGLPSSFPSEEYPQRLRRIFIHVPDHQPFNFDVTKKHKAVKFQLYQNAKQGFAERMTINYNPITHGLAFTRSLAVVREILGPQLDLEEIWGEHLLASFVAKNANRTLDSMVKEPYVNHVPTLAGGNGYNELHRFYNEYFLPTNPPSLSLRQISRTIGTDRVVDEMICRFDHTTEIAWMLPGVKPTGRAVEIAIVIVACIKAKKVFAEHVYWDQASVLKQIGAVDFSGLPVSGPESAWKVEDKDSVPGNLLLKGWDEDLTNDGSATVTEATADADGRSLG
;
A
#
# COMPACT_ATOMS: atom_id res chain seq x y z
N MET A 1 48.23 4.70 13.32
CA MET A 1 47.02 5.53 13.48
C MET A 1 45.85 4.59 13.72
N LYS A 2 45.16 4.77 14.85
CA LYS A 2 44.18 3.82 15.40
C LYS A 2 42.83 3.94 14.68
N THR A 3 42.29 2.80 14.28
CA THR A 3 40.90 2.56 13.91
C THR A 3 39.98 2.76 15.13
N PRO A 4 38.79 3.37 14.98
CA PRO A 4 37.78 3.32 16.02
C PRO A 4 36.79 2.18 15.75
N THR A 5 36.82 1.18 16.63
CA THR A 5 35.77 0.19 16.83
C THR A 5 34.61 0.82 17.60
N CYS A 6 33.43 0.91 16.99
CA CYS A 6 32.19 1.28 17.68
C CYS A 6 31.55 0.01 18.26
N ASN A 7 31.35 0.01 19.58
CA ASN A 7 30.88 -1.14 20.36
C ASN A 7 29.37 -1.00 20.62
N ILE A 8 28.57 -1.90 20.06
CA ILE A 8 27.12 -1.99 20.25
C ILE A 8 26.85 -2.79 21.52
N ARG A 9 26.61 -2.10 22.65
CA ARG A 9 25.94 -2.65 23.85
C ARG A 9 25.32 -1.51 24.67
N SER A 10 24.01 -1.33 24.57
CA SER A 10 23.07 -1.18 25.70
C SER A 10 21.75 -0.56 25.23
N LEU A 11 20.86 -1.39 24.69
CA LEU A 11 19.43 -1.17 24.77
C LEU A 11 18.94 -1.60 26.17
N PHE A 12 17.85 -1.00 26.61
CA PHE A 12 17.09 -1.22 27.85
C PHE A 12 17.43 -0.32 29.05
N SER A 13 16.82 0.87 29.06
CA SER A 13 16.53 1.61 30.30
C SER A 13 15.06 2.06 30.25
N ARG A 14 14.26 1.54 31.19
CA ARG A 14 12.83 1.89 31.38
C ARG A 14 12.68 3.38 31.73
N PRO A 15 11.71 4.12 31.17
CA PRO A 15 11.31 5.41 31.73
C PRO A 15 10.32 5.21 32.90
N ALA A 16 10.53 6.01 33.96
CA ALA A 16 9.76 6.04 35.19
C ALA A 16 8.38 6.71 35.02
N LYS A 17 7.41 6.29 35.85
CA LYS A 17 6.07 6.90 35.99
C LYS A 17 6.16 8.35 36.51
N PRO A 18 5.34 9.29 35.99
CA PRO A 18 5.14 10.57 36.66
C PRO A 18 3.94 10.51 37.64
N THR A 19 4.19 11.03 38.85
CA THR A 19 3.22 11.27 39.94
C THR A 19 2.57 12.66 39.73
N PRO A 20 1.27 12.85 40.06
CA PRO A 20 0.54 14.06 39.65
C PRO A 20 0.78 15.24 40.61
N THR A 21 0.92 16.43 40.05
CA THR A 21 1.01 17.70 40.79
C THR A 21 -0.32 18.43 40.66
N ALA A 22 -0.93 18.74 41.81
CA ALA A 22 -2.15 19.52 41.95
C ALA A 22 -1.87 21.02 41.80
N THR A 23 -2.74 21.76 41.11
CA THR A 23 -2.83 23.23 41.29
C THR A 23 -4.24 23.74 40.97
N THR A 24 -4.97 23.97 42.06
CA THR A 24 -5.81 25.12 42.38
C THR A 24 -6.85 25.63 41.36
N THR A 25 -8.08 25.20 41.61
CA THR A 25 -9.34 25.80 41.16
C THR A 25 -9.52 27.22 41.69
N THR A 26 -9.83 28.20 40.84
CA THR A 26 -10.42 29.48 41.26
C THR A 26 -11.83 29.58 40.71
N THR A 27 -12.80 29.40 41.60
CA THR A 27 -14.24 29.57 41.38
C THR A 27 -14.57 31.06 41.37
N THR A 28 -15.33 31.53 40.39
CA THR A 28 -16.09 32.79 40.50
C THR A 28 -17.57 32.47 40.33
N THR A 29 -18.31 32.62 41.43
CA THR A 29 -19.77 32.52 41.51
C THR A 29 -20.35 33.92 41.32
N ILE A 30 -21.39 34.09 40.50
CA ILE A 30 -22.37 35.17 40.67
C ILE A 30 -23.78 34.58 40.58
N ASN A 31 -24.60 34.96 41.56
CA ASN A 31 -25.91 34.43 41.89
C ASN A 31 -27.06 34.94 41.00
N THR A 32 -28.08 34.08 41.00
CA THR A 32 -29.51 34.17 40.67
C THR A 32 -30.23 35.52 40.66
N ALA A 33 -31.21 35.65 39.75
CA ALA A 33 -32.48 36.32 40.04
C ALA A 33 -33.63 35.67 39.27
N THR A 34 -34.56 35.08 40.02
CA THR A 34 -35.88 34.59 39.62
C THR A 34 -36.84 35.76 39.49
N THR A 35 -37.72 35.77 38.49
CA THR A 35 -38.97 36.55 38.57
C THR A 35 -40.06 35.82 37.77
N ASP A 36 -41.04 35.31 38.50
CA ASP A 36 -42.31 34.84 37.97
C ASP A 36 -43.18 36.02 37.55
N ALA A 37 -43.77 35.94 36.35
CA ALA A 37 -44.95 36.72 35.98
C ALA A 37 -45.84 35.88 35.03
N ILE A 38 -46.99 35.46 35.56
CA ILE A 38 -48.09 34.81 34.86
C ILE A 38 -48.96 35.89 34.22
N VAL A 39 -49.07 35.94 32.87
CA VAL A 39 -50.24 36.53 32.17
C VAL A 39 -50.48 35.87 30.80
N ALA A 40 -51.70 35.33 30.65
CA ALA A 40 -52.55 35.13 29.47
C ALA A 40 -52.05 34.33 28.24
N GLN A 41 -52.73 33.19 28.02
CA GLN A 41 -52.70 32.37 26.81
C GLN A 41 -53.24 33.13 25.58
N GLN A 42 -52.46 33.19 24.51
CA GLN A 42 -52.90 33.48 23.13
C GLN A 42 -52.70 32.23 22.25
N PRO A 43 -53.58 31.98 21.25
CA PRO A 43 -53.54 30.77 20.43
C PRO A 43 -52.29 30.74 19.53
N PRO A 44 -51.82 29.55 19.11
CA PRO A 44 -50.55 29.41 18.39
C PRO A 44 -50.61 30.08 17.01
N ARG A 45 -49.73 31.06 16.78
CA ARG A 45 -49.49 31.66 15.46
C ARG A 45 -48.75 30.64 14.57
N LYS A 46 -49.28 30.43 13.36
CA LYS A 46 -48.73 29.54 12.31
C LYS A 46 -47.22 29.71 12.13
N SER A 47 -46.47 28.61 12.11
CA SER A 47 -45.03 28.60 11.89
C SER A 47 -44.69 29.19 10.51
N ARG A 48 -43.74 30.12 10.48
CA ARG A 48 -43.14 30.61 9.22
C ARG A 48 -42.18 29.53 8.72
N SER A 49 -42.19 29.25 7.42
CA SER A 49 -41.33 28.22 6.84
C SER A 49 -39.84 28.54 7.03
N LEU A 50 -39.03 27.49 7.20
CA LEU A 50 -37.56 27.52 7.36
C LEU A 50 -36.86 28.36 6.27
N ARG A 51 -37.46 28.50 5.09
CA ARG A 51 -36.96 29.33 3.97
C ARG A 51 -36.90 30.83 4.29
N SER A 52 -37.70 31.32 5.23
CA SER A 52 -37.74 32.75 5.59
C SER A 52 -36.67 33.16 6.62
N LEU A 53 -36.20 32.23 7.45
CA LEU A 53 -35.12 32.46 8.42
C LEU A 53 -33.74 32.50 7.76
N ILE A 54 -33.52 31.73 6.70
CA ILE A 54 -32.25 31.68 5.96
C ILE A 54 -31.95 33.00 5.21
N LYS A 55 -32.98 33.76 4.83
CA LYS A 55 -32.80 35.05 4.13
C LYS A 55 -32.32 36.18 5.04
N LEU A 56 -32.50 36.10 6.36
CA LEU A 56 -32.18 37.22 7.27
C LEU A 56 -30.73 37.23 7.78
N PHE A 57 -29.97 36.15 7.56
CA PHE A 57 -28.56 36.03 7.97
C PHE A 57 -27.54 36.11 6.81
N SER A 58 -27.97 36.61 5.63
CA SER A 58 -27.12 36.62 4.42
C SER A 58 -26.46 37.97 4.09
N SER A 59 -26.68 39.05 4.84
CA SER A 59 -26.03 40.33 4.56
C SER A 59 -24.76 40.50 5.40
N ASN A 60 -23.64 39.97 4.87
CA ASN A 60 -22.22 40.32 5.13
C ASN A 60 -21.31 39.08 5.20
N ARG A 61 -21.41 38.17 4.22
CA ARG A 61 -20.32 37.24 3.92
C ARG A 61 -19.44 37.82 2.82
N PRO A 62 -18.11 37.77 2.93
CA PRO A 62 -17.23 38.08 1.81
C PRO A 62 -17.60 37.19 0.61
N LYS A 63 -17.58 37.75 -0.60
CA LYS A 63 -17.95 37.01 -1.82
C LYS A 63 -17.09 35.74 -1.93
N PRO A 64 -17.68 34.54 -2.06
CA PRO A 64 -16.87 33.35 -2.26
C PRO A 64 -16.11 33.50 -3.58
N HIS A 65 -14.83 33.12 -3.58
CA HIS A 65 -14.07 32.96 -4.82
C HIS A 65 -14.85 31.96 -5.69
N ARG A 66 -15.45 32.44 -6.80
CA ARG A 66 -16.11 31.55 -7.76
C ARG A 66 -15.03 30.67 -8.38
N HIS A 67 -14.96 29.41 -7.97
CA HIS A 67 -14.16 28.40 -8.65
C HIS A 67 -14.69 28.27 -10.08
N ARG A 68 -13.93 28.73 -11.06
CA ARG A 68 -14.22 28.49 -12.47
C ARG A 68 -13.74 27.08 -12.81
N ILE A 69 -14.57 26.09 -12.54
CA ILE A 69 -14.34 24.70 -12.95
C ILE A 69 -14.44 24.64 -14.47
N THR A 70 -13.38 24.16 -15.13
CA THR A 70 -13.33 24.07 -16.60
C THR A 70 -13.25 22.61 -16.98
N ILE A 71 -14.42 22.02 -17.25
CA ILE A 71 -14.53 20.62 -17.63
C ILE A 71 -14.25 20.48 -19.13
N ASN A 72 -13.30 19.64 -19.52
CA ASN A 72 -13.09 19.29 -20.91
C ASN A 72 -14.17 18.30 -21.35
N MET A 73 -15.03 18.70 -22.27
CA MET A 73 -16.13 17.85 -22.76
C MET A 73 -15.71 16.92 -23.91
N TYR A 74 -14.46 16.95 -24.36
CA TYR A 74 -13.98 16.24 -25.55
C TYR A 74 -13.10 15.01 -25.26
N THR A 75 -13.12 14.52 -24.02
CA THR A 75 -12.31 13.37 -23.59
C THR A 75 -13.20 12.24 -23.12
N ASP A 76 -12.89 11.02 -23.57
CA ASP A 76 -13.55 9.79 -23.15
C ASP A 76 -12.90 9.16 -21.91
N LEU A 77 -11.87 9.82 -21.33
CA LEU A 77 -11.20 9.32 -20.13
C LEU A 77 -12.08 9.46 -18.88
N PRO A 78 -12.06 8.47 -17.96
CA PRO A 78 -12.76 8.61 -16.69
C PRO A 78 -12.20 9.78 -15.85
N ARG A 79 -13.09 10.49 -15.16
CA ARG A 79 -12.75 11.74 -14.46
C ARG A 79 -12.48 11.52 -12.98
N ILE A 80 -11.40 12.15 -12.50
CA ILE A 80 -11.00 12.22 -11.09
C ILE A 80 -10.84 13.68 -10.69
N PHE A 81 -11.51 14.08 -9.61
CA PHE A 81 -11.32 15.38 -8.97
C PHE A 81 -10.52 15.20 -7.70
N ILE A 82 -9.39 15.91 -7.60
CA ILE A 82 -8.52 15.89 -6.43
C ILE A 82 -8.72 17.18 -5.65
N THR A 83 -8.83 17.11 -4.33
CA THR A 83 -9.01 18.29 -3.47
C THR A 83 -8.26 18.14 -2.15
N ALA A 84 -7.75 19.27 -1.64
CA ALA A 84 -7.00 19.36 -0.40
C ALA A 84 -7.19 20.75 0.22
N ASP A 85 -6.67 20.92 1.44
CA ASP A 85 -6.78 22.18 2.21
C ASP A 85 -5.85 23.30 1.70
N THR A 86 -5.11 23.04 0.62
CA THR A 86 -4.09 23.92 0.05
C THR A 86 -4.58 24.59 -1.24
N ASP A 87 -3.87 25.64 -1.67
CA ASP A 87 -4.14 26.31 -2.96
C ASP A 87 -3.42 25.62 -4.13
N HIS A 88 -2.42 24.82 -3.80
CA HIS A 88 -1.60 24.05 -4.73
C HIS A 88 -1.49 22.61 -4.25
N PHE A 89 -1.45 21.68 -5.20
CA PHE A 89 -1.23 20.26 -4.95
C PHE A 89 0.02 19.79 -5.67
N ASP A 90 0.60 18.69 -5.20
CA ASP A 90 1.80 18.11 -5.79
C ASP A 90 1.55 17.74 -7.27
N PRO A 91 2.25 18.40 -8.23
CA PRO A 91 2.09 18.12 -9.65
C PRO A 91 2.45 16.67 -10.02
N SER A 92 3.37 16.05 -9.27
CA SER A 92 3.79 14.67 -9.51
C SER A 92 2.70 13.66 -9.17
N GLU A 93 1.87 13.97 -8.16
CA GLU A 93 0.72 13.15 -7.78
C GLU A 93 -0.40 13.27 -8.83
N LEU A 94 -0.68 14.49 -9.29
CA LEU A 94 -1.63 14.70 -10.40
C LEU A 94 -1.16 13.98 -11.67
N ALA A 95 0.14 14.05 -11.98
CA ALA A 95 0.72 13.38 -13.14
C ALA A 95 0.66 11.84 -13.01
N ALA A 96 0.79 11.29 -11.80
CA ALA A 96 0.66 9.86 -11.57
C ALA A 96 -0.74 9.37 -11.96
N TRP A 97 -1.80 10.04 -11.49
CA TRP A 97 -3.18 9.69 -11.87
C TRP A 97 -3.44 9.88 -13.37
N ARG A 98 -2.92 10.95 -13.99
CA ARG A 98 -3.06 11.12 -15.45
C ARG A 98 -2.38 10.01 -16.24
N ALA A 99 -1.21 9.57 -15.79
CA ALA A 99 -0.47 8.48 -16.43
C ALA A 99 -1.21 7.13 -16.32
N GLU A 100 -2.09 6.97 -15.33
CA GLU A 100 -2.99 5.81 -15.21
C GLU A 100 -4.20 5.86 -16.17
N GLY A 101 -4.33 6.91 -16.98
CA GLY A 101 -5.39 7.04 -17.98
C GLY A 101 -6.63 7.76 -17.48
N TYR A 102 -6.48 8.65 -16.50
CA TYR A 102 -7.57 9.46 -15.98
C TYR A 102 -7.46 10.92 -16.41
N GLU A 103 -8.61 11.55 -16.62
CA GLU A 103 -8.67 13.00 -16.60
C GLU A 103 -8.66 13.49 -15.15
N VAL A 104 -7.70 14.34 -14.81
CA VAL A 104 -7.48 14.77 -13.42
C VAL A 104 -7.55 16.29 -13.33
N GLU A 105 -8.48 16.80 -12.53
CA GLU A 105 -8.60 18.20 -12.16
C GLU A 105 -8.35 18.36 -10.66
N TYR A 106 -7.53 19.36 -10.29
CA TYR A 106 -7.32 19.72 -8.90
C TYR A 106 -8.20 20.92 -8.54
N ILE A 107 -8.98 20.78 -7.47
CA ILE A 107 -9.87 21.81 -6.96
C ILE A 107 -9.38 22.20 -5.57
N PRO A 108 -8.76 23.38 -5.42
CA PRO A 108 -8.23 23.82 -4.14
C PRO A 108 -9.38 24.12 -3.17
N ARG A 109 -9.25 23.64 -1.92
CA ARG A 109 -10.14 23.97 -0.80
C ARG A 109 -11.64 23.76 -1.12
N ALA A 110 -11.97 22.68 -1.82
CA ALA A 110 -13.34 22.43 -2.25
C ALA A 110 -14.32 22.38 -1.07
N ASP A 111 -15.41 23.15 -1.18
CA ASP A 111 -16.56 23.08 -0.29
C ASP A 111 -17.70 22.26 -0.92
N ILE A 112 -18.82 22.12 -0.21
CA ILE A 112 -20.00 21.40 -0.71
C ILE A 112 -20.49 22.00 -2.03
N HIS A 113 -20.47 23.33 -2.16
CA HIS A 113 -20.94 24.00 -3.37
C HIS A 113 -20.04 23.70 -4.59
N ALA A 114 -18.72 23.61 -4.39
CA ALA A 114 -17.80 23.16 -5.41
C ALA A 114 -18.14 21.74 -5.87
N PHE A 115 -18.41 20.81 -4.95
CA PHE A 115 -18.82 19.44 -5.31
C PHE A 115 -20.17 19.38 -6.04
N GLU A 116 -21.16 20.16 -5.61
CA GLU A 116 -22.44 20.29 -6.31
C GLU A 116 -22.23 20.81 -7.74
N THR A 117 -21.37 21.82 -7.91
CA THR A 117 -21.04 22.39 -9.23
C THR A 117 -20.37 21.36 -10.14
N ILE A 118 -19.46 20.52 -9.61
CA ILE A 118 -18.89 19.40 -10.34
C ILE A 118 -19.98 18.41 -10.75
N GLY A 119 -20.84 18.02 -9.80
CA GLY A 119 -21.90 17.05 -10.02
C GLY A 119 -22.92 17.51 -11.07
N ASP A 120 -23.26 18.80 -11.09
CA ASP A 120 -24.18 19.42 -12.06
C ASP A 120 -23.55 19.58 -13.45
N ALA A 121 -22.23 19.75 -13.52
CA ALA A 121 -21.52 19.97 -14.78
C ALA A 121 -21.17 18.66 -15.51
N ILE A 122 -21.21 17.51 -14.82
CA ILE A 122 -20.98 16.19 -15.39
C ILE A 122 -22.31 15.58 -15.86
N ASP A 123 -22.29 14.89 -17.00
CA ASP A 123 -23.47 14.17 -17.49
C ASP A 123 -23.93 13.12 -16.45
N ASN A 124 -25.25 12.99 -16.26
CA ASN A 124 -25.81 12.05 -15.27
C ASN A 124 -25.42 10.58 -15.49
N SER A 125 -25.01 10.21 -16.70
CA SER A 125 -24.53 8.87 -17.04
C SER A 125 -23.03 8.68 -16.77
N GLU A 126 -22.24 9.76 -16.75
CA GLU A 126 -20.79 9.73 -16.53
C GLU A 126 -20.46 9.51 -15.05
N LYS A 127 -19.65 8.50 -14.76
CA LYS A 127 -19.16 8.23 -13.41
C LYS A 127 -17.91 9.06 -13.15
N TYR A 128 -17.78 9.61 -11.95
CA TYR A 128 -16.57 10.29 -11.51
C TYR A 128 -16.15 9.86 -10.10
N CYS A 129 -14.88 10.12 -9.78
CA CYS A 129 -14.32 9.89 -8.45
C CYS A 129 -13.84 11.21 -7.82
N ILE A 130 -13.99 11.32 -6.50
CA ILE A 130 -13.32 12.36 -5.71
C ILE A 130 -12.20 11.71 -4.90
N ILE A 131 -11.02 12.32 -4.92
CA ILE A 131 -9.90 11.99 -4.02
C ILE A 131 -9.62 13.22 -3.18
N ALA A 132 -9.86 13.12 -1.88
CA ALA A 132 -9.81 14.25 -0.97
C ALA A 132 -8.82 14.00 0.17
N TYR A 133 -8.15 15.07 0.61
CA TYR A 133 -7.12 15.03 1.65
C TYR A 133 -7.47 16.01 2.79
N GLY A 134 -7.19 15.63 4.04
CA GLY A 134 -7.31 16.54 5.20
C GLY A 134 -8.75 16.98 5.49
N SER A 135 -8.97 18.27 5.75
CA SER A 135 -10.31 18.80 6.00
C SER A 135 -11.22 18.72 4.77
N ALA A 136 -10.68 18.87 3.56
CA ALA A 136 -11.41 18.63 2.32
C ALA A 136 -11.94 17.18 2.24
N ALA A 137 -11.22 16.21 2.82
CA ALA A 137 -11.71 14.83 2.93
C ALA A 137 -12.93 14.70 3.85
N THR A 138 -12.96 15.45 4.96
CA THR A 138 -14.15 15.51 5.83
C THR A 138 -15.36 16.09 5.11
N ILE A 139 -15.17 17.22 4.39
CA ILE A 139 -16.25 17.84 3.62
C ILE A 139 -16.73 16.90 2.51
N ALA A 140 -15.82 16.21 1.83
CA ALA A 140 -16.17 15.24 0.80
C ALA A 140 -16.96 14.05 1.37
N LEU A 141 -16.64 13.59 2.59
CA LEU A 141 -17.40 12.54 3.28
C LEU A 141 -18.82 13.00 3.66
N GLU A 142 -19.00 14.26 4.06
CA GLU A 142 -20.31 14.85 4.31
C GLU A 142 -21.13 14.99 3.03
N TYR A 143 -20.51 15.52 1.96
CA TYR A 143 -21.12 15.60 0.64
C TYR A 143 -21.55 14.23 0.12
N ALA A 144 -20.71 13.22 0.34
CA ALA A 144 -20.98 11.87 -0.14
C ALA A 144 -22.33 11.37 0.34
N LEU A 145 -22.83 11.76 1.53
CA LEU A 145 -24.13 11.38 2.12
C LEU A 145 -25.32 11.66 1.20
N TYR A 146 -25.25 12.74 0.42
CA TYR A 146 -26.31 13.15 -0.50
C TYR A 146 -25.67 13.75 -1.77
N PRO A 147 -25.03 12.93 -2.61
CA PRO A 147 -24.21 13.43 -3.68
C PRO A 147 -25.06 13.88 -4.87
N VAL A 148 -24.63 14.93 -5.55
CA VAL A 148 -25.18 15.39 -6.83
C VAL A 148 -24.46 14.70 -7.99
N GLY A 149 -25.19 14.44 -9.07
CA GLY A 149 -24.68 13.73 -10.24
C GLY A 149 -24.45 12.23 -9.96
N ASN A 150 -23.41 11.67 -10.58
CA ASN A 150 -23.09 10.24 -10.52
C ASN A 150 -21.69 10.01 -9.90
N LEU A 151 -21.51 10.52 -8.67
CA LEU A 151 -20.33 10.23 -7.85
C LEU A 151 -20.26 8.72 -7.60
N ALA A 152 -19.28 8.05 -8.19
CA ALA A 152 -19.17 6.60 -8.16
C ALA A 152 -18.19 6.10 -7.08
N CYS A 153 -17.14 6.86 -6.79
CA CYS A 153 -16.24 6.60 -5.68
C CYS A 153 -15.75 7.85 -4.97
N LEU A 154 -15.42 7.69 -3.67
CA LEU A 154 -14.74 8.68 -2.87
C LEU A 154 -13.54 8.03 -2.16
N ILE A 155 -12.36 8.60 -2.34
CA ILE A 155 -11.15 8.24 -1.59
C ILE A 155 -10.84 9.39 -0.62
N ALA A 156 -10.80 9.10 0.67
CA ALA A 156 -10.56 10.09 1.72
C ALA A 156 -9.25 9.78 2.45
N PHE A 157 -8.27 10.68 2.36
CA PHE A 157 -7.01 10.60 3.06
C PHE A 157 -7.06 11.41 4.35
N TYR A 158 -6.86 10.73 5.49
CA TYR A 158 -6.76 11.30 6.85
C TYR A 158 -7.77 12.43 7.09
N PRO A 159 -9.08 12.16 6.95
CA PRO A 159 -10.10 13.17 7.23
C PRO A 159 -9.93 13.71 8.67
N THR A 160 -10.24 14.99 8.89
CA THR A 160 -10.17 15.60 10.23
C THR A 160 -11.38 15.28 11.13
N GLY A 161 -12.44 14.74 10.52
CA GLY A 161 -13.68 14.30 11.15
C GLY A 161 -14.42 13.30 10.25
N LEU A 162 -15.29 12.50 10.86
CA LEU A 162 -16.14 11.53 10.17
C LEU A 162 -17.61 11.94 10.34
N PRO A 163 -18.47 11.63 9.36
CA PRO A 163 -19.91 11.86 9.51
C PRO A 163 -20.48 11.01 10.66
N SER A 164 -21.53 11.53 11.32
CA SER A 164 -22.19 10.86 12.46
C SER A 164 -22.82 9.53 12.10
N SER A 165 -23.17 9.35 10.83
CA SER A 165 -23.73 8.13 10.28
C SER A 165 -23.23 7.94 8.87
N PHE A 166 -22.80 6.72 8.56
CA PHE A 166 -22.55 6.33 7.18
C PHE A 166 -23.84 5.86 6.50
N PRO A 167 -23.88 5.97 5.17
CA PRO A 167 -24.89 5.35 4.32
C PRO A 167 -25.32 3.92 4.74
N SER A 168 -26.63 3.66 4.87
CA SER A 168 -27.18 2.31 5.07
C SER A 168 -27.40 1.57 3.73
N GLU A 169 -27.91 0.34 3.73
CA GLU A 169 -28.09 -0.46 2.50
C GLU A 169 -29.05 0.14 1.46
N GLU A 170 -29.90 1.10 1.83
CA GLU A 170 -30.86 1.79 0.95
C GLU A 170 -30.26 3.04 0.25
N TYR A 171 -28.97 3.27 0.43
CA TYR A 171 -28.28 4.43 -0.11
C TYR A 171 -28.34 4.54 -1.63
N PRO A 172 -28.32 5.75 -2.25
CA PRO A 172 -28.33 5.88 -3.70
C PRO A 172 -27.35 4.92 -4.36
N GLN A 173 -27.86 4.04 -5.22
CA GLN A 173 -27.13 2.97 -5.91
C GLN A 173 -25.93 3.46 -6.77
N ARG A 174 -25.72 4.77 -6.83
CA ARG A 174 -24.69 5.44 -7.62
C ARG A 174 -23.32 5.42 -6.93
N LEU A 175 -23.27 5.66 -5.62
CA LEU A 175 -22.00 5.64 -4.87
C LEU A 175 -21.63 4.19 -4.51
N ARG A 176 -20.60 3.67 -5.18
CA ARG A 176 -20.21 2.26 -5.07
C ARG A 176 -19.20 2.01 -3.95
N ARG A 177 -18.30 2.97 -3.72
CA ARG A 177 -17.26 2.83 -2.70
C ARG A 177 -16.86 4.18 -2.09
N ILE A 178 -16.83 4.22 -0.75
CA ILE A 178 -16.07 5.17 0.03
C ILE A 178 -14.88 4.43 0.62
N PHE A 179 -13.67 4.90 0.38
CA PHE A 179 -12.46 4.30 0.91
C PHE A 179 -11.63 5.32 1.69
N ILE A 180 -11.41 5.03 2.97
CA ILE A 180 -10.86 5.98 3.93
C ILE A 180 -9.50 5.46 4.41
N HIS A 181 -8.45 6.23 4.13
CA HIS A 181 -7.08 5.98 4.58
C HIS A 181 -6.82 6.72 5.88
N VAL A 182 -6.47 5.97 6.92
CA VAL A 182 -6.42 6.47 8.29
C VAL A 182 -5.04 6.16 8.90
N PRO A 183 -4.27 7.16 9.35
CA PRO A 183 -3.12 6.95 10.22
C PRO A 183 -3.59 6.44 11.59
N ASP A 184 -2.89 5.46 12.16
CA ASP A 184 -3.22 4.82 13.43
C ASP A 184 -3.29 5.77 14.65
N HIS A 185 -2.68 6.95 14.57
CA HIS A 185 -2.73 7.97 15.61
C HIS A 185 -3.97 8.89 15.57
N GLN A 186 -4.87 8.77 14.58
CA GLN A 186 -6.09 9.60 14.57
C GLN A 186 -7.07 9.18 15.68
N PRO A 187 -7.69 10.14 16.39
CA PRO A 187 -8.52 9.88 17.58
C PRO A 187 -9.93 9.38 17.24
N PHE A 188 -10.07 8.62 16.17
CA PHE A 188 -11.34 8.10 15.72
C PHE A 188 -11.62 6.75 16.37
N ASN A 189 -12.79 6.64 17.02
CA ASN A 189 -13.27 5.37 17.53
C ASN A 189 -13.98 4.62 16.38
N PHE A 190 -13.22 3.93 15.55
CA PHE A 190 -13.79 3.11 14.48
C PHE A 190 -14.36 1.84 15.06
N ASP A 191 -15.68 1.70 15.00
CA ASP A 191 -16.29 0.39 15.21
C ASP A 191 -16.04 -0.47 13.97
N VAL A 192 -14.85 -1.07 13.90
CA VAL A 192 -14.42 -1.99 12.82
C VAL A 192 -15.31 -3.23 12.73
N THR A 193 -16.17 -3.48 13.72
CA THR A 193 -17.14 -4.59 13.69
C THR A 193 -18.39 -4.25 12.88
N LYS A 194 -18.72 -2.95 12.73
CA LYS A 194 -19.81 -2.48 11.86
C LYS A 194 -19.38 -2.48 10.41
N LYS A 195 -19.67 -3.57 9.71
CA LYS A 195 -19.43 -3.69 8.26
C LYS A 195 -20.44 -2.82 7.50
N HIS A 196 -19.98 -1.67 7.00
CA HIS A 196 -20.69 -0.91 5.97
C HIS A 196 -20.22 -1.41 4.59
N LYS A 197 -21.10 -2.04 3.79
CA LYS A 197 -20.71 -2.66 2.51
C LYS A 197 -20.02 -1.68 1.54
N ALA A 198 -20.48 -0.43 1.52
CA ALA A 198 -19.94 0.63 0.68
C ALA A 198 -18.71 1.35 1.28
N VAL A 199 -18.44 1.23 2.58
CA VAL A 199 -17.37 1.98 3.25
C VAL A 199 -16.26 1.03 3.67
N LYS A 200 -15.03 1.32 3.25
CA LYS A 200 -13.83 0.59 3.67
C LYS A 200 -12.89 1.54 4.39
N PHE A 201 -12.28 1.05 5.47
CA PHE A 201 -11.21 1.75 6.18
C PHE A 201 -9.91 0.99 6.00
N GLN A 202 -8.81 1.72 5.87
CA GLN A 202 -7.47 1.17 5.93
C GLN A 202 -6.65 1.93 6.96
N LEU A 203 -6.20 1.21 7.99
CA LEU A 203 -5.29 1.73 9.01
C LEU A 203 -3.84 1.58 8.55
N TYR A 204 -3.03 2.60 8.83
CA TYR A 204 -1.61 2.66 8.54
C TYR A 204 -0.84 2.84 9.83
N GLN A 205 -0.07 1.81 10.20
CA GLN A 205 0.71 1.81 11.43
C GLN A 205 1.88 2.80 11.35
N ASN A 206 2.13 3.51 12.45
CA ASN A 206 3.19 4.51 12.59
C ASN A 206 3.12 5.62 11.53
N ALA A 207 1.93 5.91 11.01
CA ALA A 207 1.74 6.96 10.01
C ALA A 207 1.19 8.23 10.65
N LYS A 208 1.54 9.39 10.09
CA LYS A 208 1.00 10.69 10.51
C LYS A 208 0.19 11.32 9.38
N GLN A 209 -0.73 12.23 9.73
CA GLN A 209 -1.45 13.03 8.72
C GLN A 209 -0.45 13.70 7.76
N GLY A 210 -0.74 13.66 6.46
CA GLY A 210 0.18 14.12 5.42
C GLY A 210 1.09 13.05 4.85
N PHE A 211 1.04 11.79 5.33
CA PHE A 211 1.93 10.73 4.83
C PHE A 211 1.85 10.50 3.31
N ALA A 212 0.73 10.89 2.69
CA ALA A 212 0.46 10.72 1.28
C ALA A 212 0.74 11.99 0.44
N GLU A 213 1.23 13.07 1.05
CA GLU A 213 1.53 14.33 0.36
C GLU A 213 3.03 14.62 0.42
N ARG A 214 3.73 14.58 -0.73
CA ARG A 214 5.21 14.71 -0.81
C ARG A 214 5.75 16.01 -0.24
N MET A 215 4.93 17.06 -0.28
CA MET A 215 5.31 18.40 0.16
C MET A 215 5.19 18.58 1.69
N THR A 216 4.81 17.54 2.43
CA THR A 216 4.67 17.60 3.89
C THR A 216 5.85 16.93 4.60
N ILE A 217 6.13 17.36 5.83
CA ILE A 217 7.16 16.75 6.69
C ILE A 217 6.85 15.29 7.07
N ASN A 218 5.58 14.89 6.95
CA ASN A 218 5.13 13.55 7.33
C ASN A 218 5.13 12.58 6.14
N TYR A 219 5.52 13.03 4.95
CA TYR A 219 5.55 12.18 3.76
C TYR A 219 6.32 10.89 4.02
N ASN A 220 5.69 9.75 3.72
CA ASN A 220 6.32 8.46 3.80
C ASN A 220 6.10 7.72 2.49
N PRO A 221 7.15 7.51 1.67
CA PRO A 221 6.99 6.93 0.34
C PRO A 221 6.44 5.50 0.35
N ILE A 222 6.74 4.71 1.39
CA ILE A 222 6.27 3.33 1.53
C ILE A 222 4.78 3.31 1.85
N THR A 223 4.37 4.06 2.88
CA THR A 223 2.96 4.17 3.28
C THR A 223 2.11 4.80 2.18
N HIS A 224 2.65 5.84 1.53
CA HIS A 224 2.05 6.47 0.35
C HIS A 224 1.84 5.46 -0.78
N GLY A 225 2.87 4.69 -1.16
CA GLY A 225 2.78 3.70 -2.23
C GLY A 225 1.71 2.64 -1.96
N LEU A 226 1.60 2.16 -0.72
CA LEU A 226 0.54 1.24 -0.31
C LEU A 226 -0.85 1.88 -0.41
N ALA A 227 -1.00 3.12 0.03
CA ALA A 227 -2.28 3.83 -0.05
C ALA A 227 -2.68 4.12 -1.49
N PHE A 228 -1.74 4.55 -2.32
CA PHE A 228 -1.92 4.77 -3.74
C PHE A 228 -2.37 3.49 -4.45
N THR A 229 -1.67 2.37 -4.23
CA THR A 229 -2.04 1.05 -4.82
C THR A 229 -3.49 0.67 -4.47
N ARG A 230 -3.87 0.83 -3.19
CA ARG A 230 -5.22 0.48 -2.75
C ARG A 230 -6.28 1.46 -3.28
N SER A 231 -5.97 2.75 -3.42
CA SER A 231 -6.84 3.72 -4.07
C SER A 231 -7.04 3.39 -5.54
N LEU A 232 -5.95 3.11 -6.25
CA LEU A 232 -5.97 2.73 -7.66
C LEU A 232 -6.82 1.49 -7.91
N ALA A 233 -6.79 0.51 -7.00
CA ALA A 233 -7.64 -0.68 -7.06
C ALA A 233 -9.13 -0.31 -7.09
N VAL A 234 -9.55 0.57 -6.17
CA VAL A 234 -10.94 1.04 -6.09
C VAL A 234 -11.33 1.82 -7.33
N VAL A 235 -10.47 2.74 -7.78
CA VAL A 235 -10.76 3.59 -8.93
C VAL A 235 -10.85 2.76 -10.21
N ARG A 236 -9.92 1.81 -10.46
CA ARG A 236 -9.98 0.92 -11.63
C ARG A 236 -11.19 -0.02 -11.60
N GLU A 237 -11.55 -0.56 -10.44
CA GLU A 237 -12.76 -1.38 -10.28
C GLU A 237 -14.02 -0.62 -10.72
N ILE A 238 -14.10 0.67 -10.42
CA ILE A 238 -15.33 1.47 -10.57
C ILE A 238 -15.39 2.25 -11.88
N LEU A 239 -14.28 2.84 -12.27
CA LEU A 239 -14.13 3.73 -13.43
C LEU A 239 -13.38 3.09 -14.60
N GLY A 240 -12.63 2.00 -14.39
CA GLY A 240 -11.64 1.52 -15.35
C GLY A 240 -10.38 2.40 -15.38
N PRO A 241 -9.50 2.26 -16.38
CA PRO A 241 -9.49 1.16 -17.35
C PRO A 241 -9.11 -0.16 -16.66
N GLN A 242 -9.56 -1.27 -17.24
CA GLN A 242 -9.02 -2.59 -16.90
C GLN A 242 -7.73 -2.79 -17.70
N LEU A 243 -6.67 -3.21 -17.01
CA LEU A 243 -5.37 -3.47 -17.62
C LEU A 243 -5.06 -4.95 -17.52
N ASP A 244 -4.57 -5.53 -18.61
CA ASP A 244 -3.98 -6.85 -18.59
C ASP A 244 -2.51 -6.74 -18.17
N LEU A 245 -2.27 -6.88 -16.86
CA LEU A 245 -0.92 -6.83 -16.31
C LEU A 245 -0.08 -8.05 -16.71
N GLU A 246 -0.74 -9.17 -17.00
CA GLU A 246 -0.08 -10.40 -17.43
C GLU A 246 0.45 -10.25 -18.85
N GLU A 247 -0.31 -9.63 -19.75
CA GLU A 247 0.15 -9.28 -21.09
C GLU A 247 1.37 -8.34 -21.05
N ILE A 248 1.27 -7.23 -20.30
CA ILE A 248 2.36 -6.25 -20.15
C ILE A 248 3.65 -6.92 -19.64
N TRP A 249 3.52 -7.77 -18.63
CA TRP A 249 4.68 -8.48 -18.07
C TRP A 249 5.20 -9.58 -19.00
N GLY A 250 4.32 -10.30 -19.70
CA GLY A 250 4.69 -11.28 -20.71
C GLY A 250 5.50 -10.68 -21.85
N GLU A 251 5.08 -9.53 -22.38
CA GLU A 251 5.82 -8.80 -23.41
C GLU A 251 7.21 -8.38 -22.93
N HIS A 252 7.32 -7.91 -21.68
CA HIS A 252 8.59 -7.58 -21.06
C HIS A 252 9.53 -8.78 -21.00
N LEU A 253 9.04 -9.93 -20.53
CA LEU A 253 9.82 -11.18 -20.44
C LEU A 253 10.26 -11.67 -21.83
N LEU A 254 9.40 -11.56 -22.84
CA LEU A 254 9.75 -11.91 -24.23
C LEU A 254 10.90 -11.04 -24.76
N ALA A 255 10.88 -9.74 -24.47
CA ALA A 255 11.96 -8.83 -24.88
C ALA A 255 13.32 -9.21 -24.23
N SER A 256 13.29 -9.51 -22.94
CA SER A 256 14.49 -9.80 -22.14
C SER A 256 15.06 -11.20 -22.37
N PHE A 257 14.23 -12.24 -22.34
CA PHE A 257 14.71 -13.63 -22.33
C PHE A 257 14.65 -14.33 -23.69
N VAL A 258 13.69 -13.97 -24.55
CA VAL A 258 13.55 -14.58 -25.88
C VAL A 258 14.28 -13.77 -26.94
N ALA A 259 13.94 -12.48 -27.08
CA ALA A 259 14.58 -11.60 -28.04
C ALA A 259 16.01 -11.19 -27.63
N LYS A 260 16.32 -11.28 -26.32
CA LYS A 260 17.61 -10.89 -25.72
C LYS A 260 18.09 -9.53 -26.21
N ASN A 261 17.20 -8.53 -26.15
CA ASN A 261 17.44 -7.21 -26.71
C ASN A 261 17.21 -6.11 -25.66
N ALA A 262 18.30 -5.48 -25.21
CA ALA A 262 18.27 -4.45 -24.18
C ALA A 262 17.36 -3.25 -24.54
N ASN A 263 17.35 -2.83 -25.81
CA ASN A 263 16.51 -1.71 -26.24
C ASN A 263 15.01 -2.07 -26.13
N ARG A 264 14.62 -3.24 -26.62
CA ARG A 264 13.23 -3.71 -26.52
C ARG A 264 12.78 -3.90 -25.07
N THR A 265 13.68 -4.40 -24.21
CA THR A 265 13.42 -4.51 -22.78
C THR A 265 13.13 -3.13 -22.19
N LEU A 266 13.96 -2.13 -22.46
CA LEU A 266 13.75 -0.78 -21.93
C LEU A 266 12.56 -0.05 -22.56
N ASP A 267 12.20 -0.34 -23.81
CA ASP A 267 11.01 0.23 -24.46
C ASP A 267 9.72 -0.19 -23.75
N SER A 268 9.70 -1.39 -23.16
CA SER A 268 8.58 -1.89 -22.34
C SER A 268 8.55 -1.32 -20.92
N MET A 269 9.58 -0.57 -20.53
CA MET A 269 9.69 0.06 -19.22
C MET A 269 9.29 1.55 -19.25
N VAL A 270 8.97 2.11 -18.08
CA VAL A 270 8.78 3.56 -17.91
C VAL A 270 10.09 4.32 -18.17
N LYS A 271 10.00 5.65 -18.31
CA LYS A 271 11.17 6.49 -18.60
C LYS A 271 12.27 6.41 -17.54
N GLU A 272 11.89 6.29 -16.27
CA GLU A 272 12.81 6.15 -15.13
C GLU A 272 12.54 4.81 -14.42
N PRO A 273 13.01 3.68 -14.99
CA PRO A 273 12.79 2.37 -14.40
C PRO A 273 13.82 2.03 -13.32
N TYR A 274 13.58 0.95 -12.59
CA TYR A 274 14.48 0.47 -11.54
C TYR A 274 14.51 -1.06 -11.50
N VAL A 275 15.70 -1.67 -11.50
CA VAL A 275 15.84 -3.12 -11.32
C VAL A 275 16.80 -3.41 -10.19
N ASN A 276 16.44 -4.34 -9.30
CA ASN A 276 17.29 -4.81 -8.23
C ASN A 276 17.24 -6.34 -8.10
N HIS A 277 18.37 -6.96 -8.39
CA HIS A 277 18.69 -8.34 -8.02
C HIS A 277 19.15 -8.35 -6.57
N VAL A 278 18.20 -8.58 -5.67
CA VAL A 278 18.30 -8.22 -4.24
C VAL A 278 19.55 -8.80 -3.55
N PRO A 279 19.92 -10.08 -3.75
CA PRO A 279 21.08 -10.64 -3.06
C PRO A 279 22.43 -10.07 -3.50
N THR A 280 22.55 -9.51 -4.71
CA THR A 280 23.81 -8.97 -5.25
C THR A 280 23.79 -7.46 -5.41
N LEU A 281 22.63 -6.82 -5.24
CA LEU A 281 22.38 -5.41 -5.56
C LEU A 281 22.65 -5.07 -7.04
N ALA A 282 22.64 -6.07 -7.92
CA ALA A 282 22.88 -5.88 -9.34
C ALA A 282 21.62 -5.35 -10.05
N GLY A 283 21.80 -4.46 -11.03
CA GLY A 283 20.71 -3.79 -11.73
C GLY A 283 21.06 -2.34 -12.01
N GLY A 284 20.10 -1.44 -11.83
CA GLY A 284 20.30 -0.01 -12.09
C GLY A 284 19.07 0.85 -11.84
N ASN A 285 19.30 2.15 -11.75
CA ASN A 285 18.28 3.19 -11.62
C ASN A 285 18.27 4.10 -12.85
N GLY A 286 17.10 4.23 -13.49
CA GLY A 286 16.92 5.03 -14.69
C GLY A 286 17.40 4.33 -15.95
N TYR A 287 17.05 4.92 -17.10
CA TYR A 287 17.28 4.32 -18.41
C TYR A 287 18.76 4.00 -18.68
N ASN A 288 19.67 4.94 -18.38
CA ASN A 288 21.08 4.81 -18.74
C ASN A 288 21.80 3.69 -17.98
N GLU A 289 21.57 3.58 -16.66
CA GLU A 289 22.16 2.51 -15.86
C GLU A 289 21.62 1.15 -16.29
N LEU A 290 20.31 1.06 -16.52
CA LEU A 290 19.69 -0.19 -16.94
C LEU A 290 20.09 -0.59 -18.35
N HIS A 291 20.22 0.35 -19.29
CA HIS A 291 20.71 0.06 -20.64
C HIS A 291 22.08 -0.59 -20.60
N ARG A 292 23.00 0.01 -19.83
CA ARG A 292 24.33 -0.54 -19.60
C ARG A 292 24.26 -1.91 -18.92
N PHE A 293 23.47 -2.04 -17.86
CA PHE A 293 23.30 -3.31 -17.14
C PHE A 293 22.81 -4.44 -18.05
N TYR A 294 21.72 -4.22 -18.80
CA TYR A 294 21.18 -5.23 -19.71
C TYR A 294 22.17 -5.60 -20.81
N ASN A 295 22.84 -4.61 -21.39
CA ASN A 295 23.73 -4.80 -22.53
C ASN A 295 25.09 -5.43 -22.16
N GLU A 296 25.62 -5.13 -20.97
CA GLU A 296 26.99 -5.56 -20.57
C GLU A 296 27.00 -6.67 -19.52
N TYR A 297 26.04 -6.72 -18.60
CA TYR A 297 26.11 -7.54 -17.38
C TYR A 297 24.97 -8.55 -17.19
N PHE A 298 23.90 -8.45 -17.99
CA PHE A 298 22.76 -9.35 -17.87
C PHE A 298 22.63 -10.28 -19.08
N LEU A 299 22.38 -9.73 -20.27
CA LEU A 299 22.08 -10.53 -21.46
C LEU A 299 23.26 -11.37 -21.97
N PRO A 300 24.51 -10.83 -22.07
CA PRO A 300 25.63 -11.59 -22.61
C PRO A 300 26.18 -12.66 -21.66
N THR A 301 25.95 -12.50 -20.35
CA THR A 301 26.54 -13.34 -19.30
C THR A 301 25.69 -14.57 -18.95
N ASN A 302 24.50 -14.68 -19.52
CA ASN A 302 23.61 -15.80 -19.27
C ASN A 302 24.16 -17.09 -19.90
N PRO A 303 24.32 -18.17 -19.12
CA PRO A 303 24.83 -19.43 -19.64
C PRO A 303 23.85 -20.04 -20.66
N PRO A 304 24.33 -20.80 -21.67
CA PRO A 304 23.46 -21.41 -22.66
C PRO A 304 22.38 -22.35 -22.08
N SER A 305 22.64 -22.96 -20.92
CA SER A 305 21.70 -23.83 -20.22
C SER A 305 20.73 -23.10 -19.29
N LEU A 306 20.77 -21.76 -19.23
CA LEU A 306 19.83 -20.98 -18.43
C LEU A 306 18.38 -21.28 -18.85
N SER A 307 17.60 -21.77 -17.90
CA SER A 307 16.19 -22.07 -18.05
C SER A 307 15.42 -21.49 -16.88
N LEU A 308 14.29 -20.84 -17.19
CA LEU A 308 13.35 -20.32 -16.21
C LEU A 308 12.00 -21.01 -16.40
N ARG A 309 11.52 -21.68 -15.35
CA ARG A 309 10.23 -22.35 -15.34
C ARG A 309 9.30 -21.68 -14.34
N GLN A 310 8.22 -21.06 -14.81
CA GLN A 310 7.21 -20.48 -13.92
C GLN A 310 6.50 -21.58 -13.12
N ILE A 311 6.37 -21.37 -11.82
CA ILE A 311 5.66 -22.24 -10.86
C ILE A 311 4.31 -21.63 -10.53
N SER A 312 4.31 -20.36 -10.15
CA SER A 312 3.09 -19.63 -9.82
C SER A 312 3.21 -18.16 -10.24
N ARG A 313 2.05 -17.53 -10.42
CA ARG A 313 1.92 -16.11 -10.75
C ARG A 313 0.79 -15.51 -9.94
N THR A 314 1.05 -14.38 -9.29
CA THR A 314 0.05 -13.59 -8.58
C THR A 314 -0.09 -12.22 -9.22
N ILE A 315 -1.30 -11.88 -9.67
CA ILE A 315 -1.61 -10.57 -10.25
C ILE A 315 -2.24 -9.68 -9.17
N GLY A 316 -1.58 -8.56 -8.88
CA GLY A 316 -2.08 -7.50 -8.01
C GLY A 316 -2.74 -6.36 -8.78
N THR A 317 -2.93 -5.23 -8.12
CA THR A 317 -3.45 -4.02 -8.78
C THR A 317 -2.44 -3.41 -9.74
N ASP A 318 -1.17 -3.36 -9.36
CA ASP A 318 -0.11 -2.65 -10.07
C ASP A 318 1.19 -3.46 -10.08
N ARG A 319 1.10 -4.78 -9.88
CA ARG A 319 2.26 -5.66 -9.81
C ARG A 319 1.93 -7.08 -10.20
N VAL A 320 2.92 -7.76 -10.74
CA VAL A 320 2.95 -9.20 -10.97
C VAL A 320 4.03 -9.80 -10.08
N VAL A 321 3.71 -10.89 -9.41
CA VAL A 321 4.68 -11.68 -8.63
C VAL A 321 4.81 -13.04 -9.28
N ASP A 322 5.97 -13.32 -9.86
CA ASP A 322 6.30 -14.62 -10.42
C ASP A 322 7.20 -15.40 -9.48
N GLU A 323 6.80 -16.63 -9.20
CA GLU A 323 7.65 -17.64 -8.57
C GLU A 323 8.12 -18.60 -9.66
N MET A 324 9.43 -18.76 -9.78
CA MET A 324 10.03 -19.56 -10.86
C MET A 324 11.17 -20.41 -10.34
N ILE A 325 11.47 -21.50 -11.05
CA ILE A 325 12.72 -22.23 -10.88
C ILE A 325 13.70 -21.81 -11.96
N CYS A 326 14.85 -21.33 -11.50
CA CYS A 326 16.01 -21.00 -12.32
C CYS A 326 16.98 -22.18 -12.29
N ARG A 327 17.29 -22.73 -13.47
CA ARG A 327 18.28 -23.79 -13.64
C ARG A 327 19.37 -23.35 -14.62
N PHE A 328 20.62 -23.65 -14.30
CA PHE A 328 21.74 -23.45 -15.22
C PHE A 328 22.97 -24.26 -14.80
N ASP A 329 23.87 -24.49 -15.74
CA ASP A 329 25.24 -24.94 -15.45
C ASP A 329 26.16 -23.71 -15.40
N HIS A 330 26.94 -23.56 -14.34
CA HIS A 330 27.85 -22.44 -14.15
C HIS A 330 29.09 -22.53 -15.06
N THR A 331 28.87 -22.36 -16.37
CA THR A 331 29.83 -22.49 -17.46
C THR A 331 30.37 -21.16 -17.97
N THR A 332 29.69 -20.06 -17.64
CA THR A 332 30.09 -18.68 -17.90
C THR A 332 30.04 -17.88 -16.58
N GLU A 333 30.72 -16.75 -16.52
CA GLU A 333 30.53 -15.82 -15.40
C GLU A 333 29.12 -15.21 -15.51
N ILE A 334 28.36 -15.20 -14.41
CA ILE A 334 26.98 -14.72 -14.35
C ILE A 334 26.95 -13.46 -13.48
N ALA A 335 27.28 -12.30 -14.05
CA ALA A 335 27.57 -11.09 -13.28
C ALA A 335 26.43 -10.63 -12.36
N TRP A 336 25.17 -10.85 -12.75
CA TRP A 336 24.01 -10.44 -11.96
C TRP A 336 23.73 -11.36 -10.75
N MET A 337 24.14 -12.63 -10.78
CA MET A 337 23.89 -13.60 -9.68
C MET A 337 25.18 -13.96 -8.90
N LEU A 338 26.30 -14.04 -9.60
CA LEU A 338 27.60 -14.49 -9.11
C LEU A 338 28.72 -13.53 -9.56
N PRO A 339 28.65 -12.23 -9.20
CA PRO A 339 29.63 -11.24 -9.64
C PRO A 339 31.06 -11.62 -9.24
N GLY A 340 31.96 -11.72 -10.22
CA GLY A 340 33.37 -12.03 -10.00
C GLY A 340 33.69 -13.50 -9.69
N VAL A 341 32.69 -14.40 -9.74
CA VAL A 341 32.93 -15.84 -9.54
C VAL A 341 33.15 -16.51 -10.88
N LYS A 342 34.30 -17.19 -11.02
CA LYS A 342 34.65 -17.92 -12.24
C LYS A 342 33.74 -19.15 -12.44
N PRO A 343 33.50 -19.58 -13.70
CA PRO A 343 32.78 -20.81 -14.00
C PRO A 343 33.28 -22.00 -13.18
N THR A 344 32.37 -22.67 -12.48
CA THR A 344 32.69 -23.85 -11.66
C THR A 344 32.29 -25.16 -12.33
N GLY A 345 31.53 -25.09 -13.43
CA GLY A 345 31.00 -26.24 -14.15
C GLY A 345 29.91 -27.02 -13.38
N ARG A 346 29.44 -26.47 -12.24
CA ARG A 346 28.40 -27.11 -11.42
C ARG A 346 27.01 -26.64 -11.84
N ALA A 347 26.05 -27.56 -11.78
CA ALA A 347 24.64 -27.25 -11.94
C ALA A 347 24.12 -26.46 -10.73
N VAL A 348 23.23 -25.52 -10.99
CA VAL A 348 22.49 -24.75 -10.00
C VAL A 348 21.00 -24.88 -10.30
N GLU A 349 20.23 -25.20 -9.28
CA GLU A 349 18.77 -25.11 -9.27
C GLU A 349 18.33 -24.28 -8.07
N ILE A 350 17.57 -23.21 -8.33
CA ILE A 350 17.15 -22.29 -7.29
C ILE A 350 15.78 -21.70 -7.59
N ALA A 351 14.94 -21.60 -6.55
CA ALA A 351 13.71 -20.83 -6.65
C ALA A 351 14.02 -19.33 -6.66
N ILE A 352 13.43 -18.61 -7.59
CA ILE A 352 13.50 -17.15 -7.71
C ILE A 352 12.10 -16.55 -7.61
N VAL A 353 12.00 -15.36 -7.01
CA VAL A 353 10.76 -14.58 -6.97
C VAL A 353 11.01 -13.23 -7.64
N ILE A 354 10.23 -12.90 -8.66
CA ILE A 354 10.26 -11.60 -9.34
C ILE A 354 9.02 -10.81 -8.95
N VAL A 355 9.23 -9.65 -8.34
CA VAL A 355 8.17 -8.66 -8.08
C VAL A 355 8.30 -7.56 -9.13
N ALA A 356 7.47 -7.62 -10.17
CA ALA A 356 7.40 -6.64 -11.24
C ALA A 356 6.30 -5.62 -10.95
N CYS A 357 6.67 -4.38 -10.67
CA CYS A 357 5.75 -3.26 -10.49
C CYS A 357 5.46 -2.59 -11.84
N ILE A 358 4.19 -2.32 -12.11
CA ILE A 358 3.69 -1.72 -13.35
C ILE A 358 3.05 -0.38 -13.03
N LYS A 359 3.42 0.65 -13.79
CA LYS A 359 2.85 1.99 -13.71
C LYS A 359 2.57 2.50 -15.11
N ALA A 360 1.43 3.13 -15.32
CA ALA A 360 1.10 3.74 -16.62
C ALA A 360 1.29 2.77 -17.81
N LYS A 361 0.81 1.52 -17.66
CA LYS A 361 0.90 0.44 -18.65
C LYS A 361 2.32 -0.03 -19.01
N LYS A 362 3.33 0.30 -18.21
CA LYS A 362 4.71 -0.12 -18.42
C LYS A 362 5.36 -0.63 -17.15
N VAL A 363 6.39 -1.45 -17.29
CA VAL A 363 7.18 -1.92 -16.13
C VAL A 363 7.92 -0.73 -15.52
N PHE A 364 7.69 -0.49 -14.23
CA PHE A 364 8.35 0.56 -13.45
C PHE A 364 9.54 0.01 -12.68
N ALA A 365 9.34 -1.12 -11.99
CA ALA A 365 10.39 -1.67 -11.15
C ALA A 365 10.37 -3.19 -11.12
N GLU A 366 11.53 -3.79 -10.94
CA GLU A 366 11.70 -5.23 -10.73
C GLU A 366 12.54 -5.48 -9.48
N HIS A 367 12.06 -6.36 -8.61
CA HIS A 367 12.85 -6.91 -7.52
C HIS A 367 12.95 -8.41 -7.70
N VAL A 368 14.18 -8.91 -7.83
CA VAL A 368 14.45 -10.34 -8.03
C VAL A 368 15.10 -10.90 -6.77
N TYR A 369 14.43 -11.84 -6.13
CA TYR A 369 14.87 -12.50 -4.90
C TYR A 369 15.26 -13.95 -5.18
N TRP A 370 16.32 -14.41 -4.51
CA TRP A 370 16.69 -15.82 -4.43
C TRP A 370 17.54 -16.06 -3.17
N ASP A 371 17.74 -17.32 -2.80
CA ASP A 371 18.65 -17.68 -1.71
C ASP A 371 20.10 -17.80 -2.23
N GLN A 372 20.90 -16.76 -1.96
CA GLN A 372 22.30 -16.73 -2.38
C GLN A 372 23.17 -17.74 -1.62
N ALA A 373 22.82 -18.12 -0.39
CA ALA A 373 23.58 -19.13 0.34
C ALA A 373 23.45 -20.50 -0.34
N SER A 374 22.23 -20.86 -0.77
CA SER A 374 22.00 -22.07 -1.58
C SER A 374 22.79 -22.06 -2.88
N VAL A 375 22.82 -20.93 -3.61
CA VAL A 375 23.60 -20.81 -4.85
C VAL A 375 25.09 -21.02 -4.57
N LEU A 376 25.65 -20.32 -3.58
CA LEU A 376 27.07 -20.43 -3.21
C LEU A 376 27.46 -21.84 -2.74
N LYS A 377 26.56 -22.54 -2.04
CA LYS A 377 26.73 -23.94 -1.63
C LYS A 377 26.80 -24.86 -2.86
N GLN A 378 25.86 -24.71 -3.79
CA GLN A 378 25.79 -25.53 -5.01
C GLN A 378 27.05 -25.40 -5.86
N ILE A 379 27.55 -24.17 -6.05
CA ILE A 379 28.78 -23.94 -6.82
C ILE A 379 30.06 -24.28 -6.05
N GLY A 380 29.98 -24.60 -4.75
CA GLY A 380 31.12 -24.95 -3.91
C GLY A 380 32.05 -23.78 -3.58
N ALA A 381 31.53 -22.55 -3.59
CA ALA A 381 32.32 -21.35 -3.29
C ALA A 381 32.57 -21.17 -1.79
N VAL A 382 31.69 -21.71 -0.94
CA VAL A 382 31.78 -21.64 0.52
C VAL A 382 31.47 -23.02 1.10
N ASP A 383 32.22 -23.41 2.13
CA ASP A 383 31.92 -24.60 2.93
C ASP A 383 30.80 -24.26 3.93
N PHE A 384 29.64 -24.87 3.74
CA PHE A 384 28.47 -24.72 4.60
C PHE A 384 28.29 -25.88 5.59
N SER A 385 29.33 -26.70 5.81
CA SER A 385 29.30 -27.80 6.76
C SER A 385 28.87 -27.32 8.14
N GLY A 386 27.81 -27.94 8.69
CA GLY A 386 27.25 -27.59 10.00
C GLY A 386 26.37 -26.34 10.03
N LEU A 387 26.13 -25.68 8.90
CA LEU A 387 25.22 -24.54 8.79
C LEU A 387 23.85 -24.98 8.25
N PRO A 388 22.75 -24.32 8.66
CA PRO A 388 21.39 -24.68 8.25
C PRO A 388 21.05 -24.14 6.85
N VAL A 389 21.78 -24.59 5.83
CA VAL A 389 21.64 -24.13 4.44
C VAL A 389 21.31 -25.30 3.53
N SER A 390 20.20 -25.20 2.80
CA SER A 390 19.80 -26.16 1.77
C SER A 390 20.51 -25.88 0.44
N GLY A 391 20.73 -26.91 -0.36
CA GLY A 391 21.18 -26.83 -1.75
C GLY A 391 20.00 -26.86 -2.73
N PRO A 392 20.07 -27.65 -3.83
CA PRO A 392 19.01 -27.70 -4.84
C PRO A 392 17.71 -28.31 -4.31
N GLU A 393 17.77 -29.05 -3.20
CA GLU A 393 16.60 -29.68 -2.57
C GLU A 393 15.51 -28.67 -2.16
N SER A 394 15.86 -27.39 -1.93
CA SER A 394 14.85 -26.35 -1.68
C SER A 394 14.02 -26.06 -2.92
N ALA A 395 14.64 -26.00 -4.10
CA ALA A 395 13.96 -25.79 -5.37
C ALA A 395 13.06 -26.98 -5.71
N TRP A 396 13.56 -28.20 -5.56
CA TRP A 396 12.78 -29.42 -5.80
C TRP A 396 11.52 -29.48 -4.94
N LYS A 397 11.63 -29.09 -3.66
CA LYS A 397 10.49 -29.08 -2.74
C LYS A 397 9.42 -28.04 -3.10
N VAL A 398 9.82 -26.91 -3.71
CA VAL A 398 8.89 -25.92 -4.29
C VAL A 398 8.17 -26.49 -5.51
N GLU A 399 8.90 -27.21 -6.38
CA GLU A 399 8.32 -27.82 -7.60
C GLU A 399 7.37 -28.97 -7.29
N ASP A 400 7.74 -29.81 -6.33
CA ASP A 400 6.99 -30.97 -5.91
C ASP A 400 7.15 -31.13 -4.39
N LYS A 401 6.01 -30.98 -3.70
CA LYS A 401 5.94 -31.11 -2.25
C LYS A 401 6.37 -32.49 -1.73
N ASP A 402 6.42 -33.52 -2.56
CA ASP A 402 6.78 -34.89 -2.14
C ASP A 402 8.23 -35.28 -2.51
N SER A 403 8.96 -34.41 -3.21
CA SER A 403 10.32 -34.68 -3.72
C SER A 403 11.42 -34.83 -2.64
N VAL A 404 11.27 -34.10 -1.53
CA VAL A 404 12.26 -34.05 -0.45
C VAL A 404 11.53 -34.11 0.90
N PRO A 405 11.90 -34.95 1.86
CA PRO A 405 11.30 -34.92 3.20
C PRO A 405 11.45 -33.55 3.87
N GLY A 406 10.44 -33.12 4.64
CA GLY A 406 10.54 -31.89 5.44
C GLY A 406 11.50 -32.06 6.63
N ASN A 407 11.89 -30.94 7.23
CA ASN A 407 12.51 -30.90 8.57
C ASN A 407 13.87 -31.58 8.74
N LEU A 408 14.57 -31.95 7.65
CA LEU A 408 15.90 -32.58 7.70
C LEU A 408 16.98 -31.77 8.43
N LEU A 409 16.79 -30.45 8.58
CA LEU A 409 17.71 -29.56 9.31
C LEU A 409 17.31 -29.33 10.78
N LEU A 410 16.14 -29.82 11.22
CA LEU A 410 15.68 -29.70 12.60
C LEU A 410 16.15 -30.91 13.42
N LYS A 411 16.97 -30.66 14.44
CA LYS A 411 17.42 -31.71 15.37
C LYS A 411 16.24 -32.23 16.20
N GLY A 412 16.15 -33.55 16.36
CA GLY A 412 15.13 -34.21 17.18
C GLY A 412 13.75 -34.35 16.52
N TRP A 413 13.57 -33.93 15.26
CA TRP A 413 12.26 -33.99 14.59
C TRP A 413 11.70 -35.42 14.48
N ASP A 414 12.56 -36.41 14.26
CA ASP A 414 12.16 -37.82 14.13
C ASP A 414 12.20 -38.59 15.47
N GLU A 415 12.75 -38.02 16.54
CA GLU A 415 12.99 -38.73 17.81
C GLU A 415 11.72 -38.84 18.67
N ASP A 416 10.71 -37.98 18.44
CA ASP A 416 9.45 -37.94 19.20
C ASP A 416 8.21 -38.39 18.41
N LEU A 417 8.38 -38.82 17.15
CA LEU A 417 7.28 -39.33 16.32
C LEU A 417 7.00 -40.81 16.62
N THR A 418 6.48 -41.12 17.81
CA THR A 418 5.62 -42.30 17.97
C THR A 418 4.37 -42.05 17.14
N ASN A 419 4.39 -42.61 15.94
CA ASN A 419 3.53 -42.28 14.82
C ASN A 419 2.09 -42.82 14.98
N ASP A 420 1.32 -42.29 15.93
CA ASP A 420 -0.14 -42.49 16.00
C ASP A 420 -0.94 -41.18 16.11
N GLY A 421 -0.27 -40.02 16.09
CA GLY A 421 -0.94 -38.72 16.20
C GLY A 421 -1.53 -38.44 17.58
N SER A 422 -1.27 -39.28 18.58
CA SER A 422 -1.50 -38.94 19.97
C SER A 422 -0.27 -38.22 20.50
N ALA A 423 -0.40 -36.93 20.79
CA ALA A 423 0.54 -36.26 21.67
C ALA A 423 0.44 -36.98 23.02
N THR A 424 1.43 -37.81 23.36
CA THR A 424 1.55 -38.36 24.70
C THR A 424 1.84 -37.18 25.62
N VAL A 425 0.80 -36.73 26.32
CA VAL A 425 0.96 -35.96 27.54
C VAL A 425 1.85 -36.82 28.43
N THR A 426 3.10 -36.40 28.64
CA THR A 426 3.96 -36.99 29.65
C THR A 426 3.24 -36.84 30.99
N GLU A 427 2.61 -37.92 31.43
CA GLU A 427 2.13 -38.10 32.79
C GLU A 427 3.33 -37.98 33.72
N ALA A 428 3.36 -36.90 34.50
CA ALA A 428 4.11 -36.86 35.72
C ALA A 428 3.51 -37.93 36.66
N THR A 429 4.18 -39.08 36.76
CA THR A 429 3.97 -40.04 37.84
C THR A 429 5.29 -40.34 38.51
N ALA A 430 5.53 -39.66 39.62
CA ALA A 430 6.26 -40.22 40.74
C ALA A 430 5.76 -39.48 41.98
N ASP A 431 4.73 -40.05 42.62
CA ASP A 431 4.28 -39.62 43.93
C ASP A 431 4.66 -40.68 44.97
N ALA A 432 5.04 -40.17 46.15
CA ALA A 432 5.15 -40.83 47.45
C ALA A 432 6.12 -42.01 47.62
N ASP A 433 7.29 -41.75 48.21
CA ASP A 433 7.47 -42.02 49.65
C ASP A 433 8.84 -41.56 50.16
N GLY A 434 8.80 -40.88 51.30
CA GLY A 434 9.95 -40.17 51.86
C GLY A 434 11.04 -41.06 52.44
N ARG A 435 12.27 -40.53 52.38
CA ARG A 435 13.32 -40.61 53.41
C ARG A 435 14.44 -39.62 53.06
N SER A 436 14.60 -38.59 53.89
CA SER A 436 15.86 -37.83 53.95
C SER A 436 16.93 -38.66 54.63
N LEU A 437 18.21 -38.44 54.31
CA LEU A 437 19.33 -38.37 55.27
C LEU A 437 20.63 -38.07 54.49
N GLY A 438 21.37 -37.03 54.92
CA GLY A 438 22.78 -36.82 54.60
C GLY A 438 23.07 -35.60 53.74
#